data_AF-A0A357AUE1-F1
#
_entry.id   AF-A0A357AUE1-F1
#
_cell.length_a   1.000
_cell.length_b   1.000
_cell.length_c   1.000
_cell.angle_alpha   90.00
_cell.angle_beta   90.00
_cell.angle_gamma   90.00
#
_symmetry.space_group_name_H-M   'P 1'
#
loop_
_entity.id
_entity.type
_entity.pdbx_description
1 polymer ?
#
loop_
_entity_poly.entity_id
_entity_poly.type
_entity_poly.pdbx_seq_one_letter_code
_entity_poly.pdbx_strand_id
1 'polypeptide(L)'
;AHVLGGVKNGQRVVPCLYDHDLQSKPGPAMEVFSTAIINMGYWDPMSCHFFKRELPPPGISSWTRLRLGWLPETKVRTLAPGQQAEVLLGPLEDAASEVAAIRIPLTESTYYLIENRQPLGFDMYLPGSGVLILYADDRVGECRHGQAPVKLVDADPSAPRLERAAFDAGSRNTFVDAKNNVKVEILEKAGGSFRLRLGPP
;
A
#
# COMPACT_ATOMS: atom_id res chain seq x y z
N ALA A 1 1.19 -11.48 -14.08
CA ALA A 1 1.56 -11.64 -12.65
C ALA A 1 0.40 -12.06 -11.73
N HIS A 2 -0.86 -12.15 -12.20
CA HIS A 2 -2.05 -12.25 -11.32
C HIS A 2 -2.32 -13.60 -10.62
N VAL A 3 -1.35 -14.53 -10.67
CA VAL A 3 -1.42 -15.86 -10.01
C VAL A 3 -0.12 -16.18 -9.26
N LEU A 4 0.62 -15.16 -8.78
CA LEU A 4 1.91 -15.38 -8.12
C LEU A 4 1.81 -16.10 -6.76
N GLY A 5 0.63 -16.12 -6.12
CA GLY A 5 0.44 -16.75 -4.80
C GLY A 5 -0.40 -18.03 -4.79
N GLY A 6 -0.86 -18.51 -5.95
CA GLY A 6 -1.78 -19.64 -6.02
C GLY A 6 -3.15 -19.36 -5.38
N VAL A 7 -3.84 -20.43 -4.96
CA VAL A 7 -5.19 -20.39 -4.39
C VAL A 7 -5.17 -21.06 -3.00
N LYS A 8 -5.76 -20.40 -2.01
CA LYS A 8 -5.96 -20.93 -0.66
C LYS A 8 -7.43 -20.80 -0.30
N ASN A 9 -8.06 -21.89 0.16
CA ASN A 9 -9.49 -21.95 0.51
C ASN A 9 -10.41 -21.43 -0.61
N GLY A 10 -10.09 -21.73 -1.88
CA GLY A 10 -10.86 -21.29 -3.04
C GLY A 10 -10.67 -19.83 -3.45
N GLN A 11 -9.80 -19.08 -2.77
CA GLN A 11 -9.50 -17.68 -3.09
C GLN A 11 -8.04 -17.50 -3.54
N ARG A 12 -7.81 -16.61 -4.51
CA ARG A 12 -6.45 -16.22 -4.91
C ARG A 12 -5.75 -15.59 -3.71
N VAL A 13 -4.53 -16.03 -3.41
CA VAL A 13 -3.74 -15.46 -2.31
C VAL A 13 -3.38 -14.00 -2.62
N VAL A 14 -3.05 -13.71 -3.88
CA VAL A 14 -2.79 -12.36 -4.39
C VAL A 14 -3.65 -12.14 -5.65
N PRO A 15 -4.90 -11.67 -5.49
CA PRO A 15 -5.78 -11.37 -6.62
C PRO A 15 -5.31 -10.15 -7.42
N CYS A 16 -5.84 -10.04 -8.64
CA CYS A 16 -5.78 -8.82 -9.43
C CYS A 16 -6.37 -7.63 -8.67
N LEU A 17 -5.68 -6.49 -8.69
CA LEU A 17 -6.12 -5.24 -8.05
C LEU A 17 -6.64 -4.19 -9.05
N TYR A 18 -6.78 -4.54 -10.33
CA TYR A 18 -7.53 -3.71 -11.28
C TYR A 18 -9.01 -3.74 -10.89
N ASP A 19 -9.67 -2.59 -10.91
CA ASP A 19 -11.12 -2.53 -10.79
C ASP A 19 -11.77 -3.16 -12.03
N HIS A 20 -12.43 -4.30 -11.83
CA HIS A 20 -13.01 -5.09 -12.91
C HIS A 20 -14.20 -4.38 -13.57
N ASP A 21 -14.95 -3.56 -12.82
CA ASP A 21 -16.08 -2.84 -13.38
C ASP A 21 -15.58 -1.74 -14.33
N LEU A 22 -14.56 -0.99 -13.93
CA LEU A 22 -13.91 0.00 -14.79
C LEU A 22 -13.22 -0.65 -15.99
N GLN A 23 -12.55 -1.78 -15.78
CA GLN A 23 -11.89 -2.52 -16.85
C GLN A 23 -12.88 -3.10 -17.87
N SER A 24 -14.12 -3.37 -17.47
CA SER A 24 -15.16 -3.89 -18.36
C SER A 24 -15.78 -2.84 -19.28
N LYS A 25 -15.49 -1.54 -19.06
CA LYS A 25 -16.05 -0.45 -19.85
C LYS A 25 -15.46 -0.42 -21.26
N PRO A 26 -16.26 -0.12 -22.30
CA PRO A 26 -15.74 0.03 -23.65
C PRO A 26 -14.85 1.28 -23.75
N GLY A 27 -13.80 1.20 -24.56
CA GLY A 27 -12.90 2.32 -24.82
C GLY A 27 -11.55 1.87 -25.38
N PRO A 28 -10.65 2.81 -25.71
CA PRO A 28 -9.28 2.49 -26.09
C PRO A 28 -8.60 1.70 -24.98
N ALA A 29 -8.01 0.54 -25.30
CA ALA A 29 -7.49 -0.40 -24.31
C ALA A 29 -6.59 0.27 -23.26
N MET A 30 -5.63 1.10 -23.69
CA MET A 30 -4.71 1.80 -22.78
C MET A 30 -5.40 2.77 -21.83
N GLU A 31 -6.47 3.44 -22.29
CA GLU A 31 -7.25 4.36 -21.46
C GLU A 31 -8.01 3.58 -20.39
N VAL A 32 -8.74 2.53 -20.80
CA VAL A 32 -9.47 1.63 -19.90
C VAL A 32 -8.54 1.04 -18.84
N PHE A 33 -7.38 0.51 -19.24
CA PHE A 33 -6.37 0.01 -18.30
C PHE A 33 -5.94 1.08 -17.31
N SER A 34 -5.61 2.28 -17.78
CA SER A 34 -5.14 3.37 -16.91
C SER A 34 -6.19 3.88 -15.93
N THR A 35 -7.48 3.76 -16.26
CA THR A 35 -8.58 4.16 -15.38
C THR A 35 -8.96 3.09 -14.36
N ALA A 36 -8.56 1.83 -14.57
CA ALA A 36 -8.89 0.72 -13.68
C ALA A 36 -7.89 0.52 -12.52
N ILE A 37 -6.80 1.29 -12.44
CA ILE A 37 -5.75 1.13 -11.41
C ILE A 37 -6.03 1.93 -10.12
N ILE A 38 -7.30 2.17 -9.79
CA ILE A 38 -7.70 3.09 -8.71
C ILE A 38 -7.45 2.57 -7.28
N ASN A 39 -7.05 1.31 -7.11
CA ASN A 39 -6.88 0.71 -5.79
C ASN A 39 -5.47 0.91 -5.22
N MET A 40 -4.43 0.59 -6.02
CA MET A 40 -3.03 0.76 -5.62
C MET A 40 -2.20 1.55 -6.65
N GLY A 41 -2.77 1.92 -7.80
CA GLY A 41 -2.06 2.69 -8.83
C GLY A 41 -0.80 1.98 -9.29
N TYR A 42 0.28 2.74 -9.40
CA TYR A 42 1.60 2.24 -9.76
C TYR A 42 2.40 1.66 -8.58
N TRP A 43 1.85 1.66 -7.36
CA TRP A 43 2.58 1.29 -6.15
C TRP A 43 2.60 -0.21 -5.88
N ASP A 44 1.85 -1.00 -6.66
CA ASP A 44 1.91 -2.45 -6.62
C ASP A 44 1.64 -3.06 -8.02
N PRO A 45 2.52 -3.96 -8.52
CA PRO A 45 2.34 -4.71 -9.77
C PRO A 45 1.00 -5.41 -9.95
N MET A 46 0.33 -5.76 -8.85
CA MET A 46 -1.00 -6.38 -8.89
C MET A 46 -2.09 -5.40 -9.33
N SER A 47 -1.84 -4.09 -9.22
CA SER A 47 -2.70 -3.03 -9.76
C SER A 47 -2.17 -2.45 -11.07
N CYS A 48 -0.84 -2.27 -11.22
CA CYS A 48 -0.25 -1.87 -12.50
C CYS A 48 1.17 -2.41 -12.67
N HIS A 49 1.45 -3.09 -13.79
CA HIS A 49 2.75 -3.74 -14.01
C HIS A 49 3.90 -2.78 -14.32
N PHE A 50 3.62 -1.54 -14.72
CA PHE A 50 4.66 -0.59 -15.11
C PHE A 50 4.18 0.85 -14.94
N PHE A 51 5.08 1.72 -14.46
CA PHE A 51 4.89 3.17 -14.56
C PHE A 51 5.34 3.68 -15.94
N LYS A 52 6.43 3.14 -16.47
CA LYS A 52 6.89 3.32 -17.86
C LYS A 52 7.20 1.95 -18.47
N ARG A 53 6.79 1.72 -19.72
CA ARG A 53 6.80 0.39 -20.38
C ARG A 53 8.21 -0.21 -20.54
N GLU A 54 9.21 0.66 -20.58
CA GLU A 54 10.60 0.37 -20.89
C GLU A 54 11.42 0.15 -19.62
N LEU A 55 10.81 0.40 -18.45
CA LEU A 55 11.43 0.20 -17.15
C LEU A 55 10.95 -1.12 -16.52
N PRO A 56 11.76 -1.72 -15.64
CA PRO A 56 11.32 -2.83 -14.79
C PRO A 56 10.04 -2.49 -14.01
N PRO A 57 9.25 -3.51 -13.62
CA PRO A 57 8.08 -3.30 -12.78
C PRO A 57 8.48 -2.69 -11.42
N PRO A 58 7.58 -1.91 -10.80
CA PRO A 58 7.80 -1.38 -9.46
C PRO A 58 7.85 -2.50 -8.41
N GLY A 59 8.36 -2.19 -7.21
CA GLY A 59 8.33 -3.10 -6.08
C GLY A 59 6.90 -3.43 -5.64
N ILE A 60 6.74 -4.59 -5.01
CA ILE A 60 5.46 -5.05 -4.45
C ILE A 60 5.24 -4.49 -3.03
N SER A 61 3.98 -4.18 -2.69
CA SER A 61 3.59 -3.67 -1.38
C SER A 61 3.83 -4.67 -0.26
N SER A 62 3.86 -4.17 0.98
CA SER A 62 3.86 -4.99 2.20
C SER A 62 2.68 -5.95 2.23
N TRP A 63 1.49 -5.55 1.74
CA TRP A 63 0.32 -6.42 1.64
C TRP A 63 0.59 -7.64 0.76
N THR A 64 1.15 -7.43 -0.44
CA THR A 64 1.52 -8.50 -1.36
C THR A 64 2.64 -9.37 -0.77
N ARG A 65 3.70 -8.75 -0.21
CA ARG A 65 4.82 -9.49 0.41
C ARG A 65 4.38 -10.38 1.55
N LEU A 66 3.49 -9.89 2.43
CA LEU A 66 2.98 -10.67 3.57
C LEU A 66 2.20 -11.89 3.09
N ARG A 67 1.32 -11.71 2.11
CA ARG A 67 0.52 -12.81 1.55
C ARG A 67 1.36 -13.86 0.84
N LEU A 68 2.50 -13.47 0.26
CA LEU A 68 3.47 -14.38 -0.36
C LEU A 68 4.47 -14.97 0.65
N GLY A 69 4.49 -14.51 1.90
CA GLY A 69 5.50 -14.89 2.89
C GLY A 69 6.89 -14.32 2.62
N TRP A 70 6.99 -13.24 1.83
CA TRP A 70 8.25 -12.58 1.46
C TRP A 70 8.63 -11.43 2.39
N LEU A 71 7.74 -11.01 3.29
CA LEU A 71 8.05 -10.10 4.40
C LEU A 71 7.96 -10.89 5.72
N PRO A 72 9.07 -11.09 6.45
CA PRO A 72 9.05 -11.75 7.75
C PRO A 72 8.20 -10.97 8.76
N GLU A 73 7.34 -11.67 9.52
CA GLU A 73 6.52 -11.05 10.58
C GLU A 73 7.37 -10.36 11.66
N THR A 74 8.62 -10.78 11.86
CA THR A 74 9.57 -10.11 12.78
C THR A 74 9.92 -8.67 12.37
N LYS A 75 9.71 -8.31 11.10
CA LYS A 75 9.90 -6.94 10.59
C LYS A 75 8.61 -6.12 10.55
N VAL A 76 7.51 -6.68 11.05
CA VAL A 76 6.20 -6.05 11.07
C VAL A 76 5.87 -5.64 12.49
N ARG A 77 5.77 -4.32 12.73
CA ARG A 77 5.33 -3.82 14.02
C ARG A 77 3.80 -3.83 14.08
N THR A 78 3.22 -4.66 14.92
CA THR A 78 1.76 -4.66 15.13
C THR A 78 1.39 -3.76 16.31
N LEU A 79 0.42 -2.87 16.12
CA LEU A 79 -0.10 -1.95 17.14
C LEU A 79 -1.64 -2.04 17.19
N ALA A 80 -2.22 -2.02 18.38
CA ALA A 80 -3.66 -1.96 18.53
C ALA A 80 -4.21 -0.57 18.17
N PRO A 81 -5.47 -0.46 17.70
CA PRO A 81 -6.14 0.83 17.55
C PRO A 81 -6.09 1.65 18.85
N GLY A 82 -5.76 2.94 18.75
CA GLY A 82 -5.57 3.82 19.91
C GLY A 82 -4.28 3.63 20.70
N GLN A 83 -3.46 2.62 20.40
CA GLN A 83 -2.18 2.43 21.06
C GLN A 83 -1.20 3.52 20.61
N GLN A 84 -0.70 4.28 21.57
CA GLN A 84 0.33 5.28 21.31
C GLN A 84 1.70 4.61 21.12
N ALA A 85 2.39 4.98 20.05
CA ALA A 85 3.75 4.54 19.78
C ALA A 85 4.49 5.54 18.90
N GLU A 86 5.79 5.67 19.10
CA GLU A 86 6.67 6.25 18.09
C GLU A 86 7.50 5.14 17.45
N VAL A 87 7.55 5.10 16.12
CA VAL A 87 8.17 4.02 15.35
C VAL A 87 9.07 4.63 14.28
N LEU A 88 10.31 4.14 14.19
CA LEU A 88 11.17 4.42 13.05
C LEU A 88 10.88 3.39 11.95
N LEU A 89 10.19 3.83 10.90
CA LEU A 89 9.81 3.01 9.75
C LEU A 89 10.89 3.10 8.66
N GLY A 90 11.62 2.01 8.48
CA GLY A 90 12.64 1.88 7.45
C GLY A 90 12.04 1.59 6.06
N PRO A 91 12.82 1.79 4.97
CA PRO A 91 12.36 1.47 3.63
C PRO A 91 11.96 0.00 3.49
N LEU A 92 10.85 -0.27 2.78
CA LEU A 92 10.34 -1.62 2.55
C LEU A 92 11.32 -2.50 1.75
N GLU A 93 12.05 -1.90 0.82
CA GLU A 93 13.07 -2.56 0.00
C GLU A 93 14.40 -2.77 0.74
N ASP A 94 14.60 -2.16 1.91
CA ASP A 94 15.84 -2.28 2.66
C ASP A 94 15.81 -3.49 3.61
N ALA A 95 16.65 -4.47 3.33
CA ALA A 95 16.83 -5.66 4.17
C ALA A 95 17.43 -5.35 5.55
N ALA A 96 18.03 -4.17 5.76
CA ALA A 96 18.51 -3.72 7.06
C ALA A 96 17.41 -3.09 7.94
N SER A 97 16.24 -2.75 7.37
CA SER A 97 15.12 -2.18 8.14
C SER A 97 14.68 -3.12 9.26
N GLU A 98 14.76 -2.66 10.52
CA GLU A 98 14.26 -3.38 11.69
C GLU A 98 12.73 -3.47 11.65
N VAL A 99 12.07 -2.34 11.37
CA VAL A 99 10.63 -2.26 11.09
C VAL A 99 10.47 -1.82 9.64
N ALA A 100 9.96 -2.72 8.80
CA ALA A 100 9.71 -2.47 7.37
C ALA A 100 8.23 -2.21 7.06
N ALA A 101 7.33 -2.61 7.96
CA ALA A 101 5.91 -2.29 7.89
C ALA A 101 5.30 -2.19 9.29
N ILE A 102 4.22 -1.42 9.42
CA ILE A 102 3.38 -1.37 10.63
C ILE A 102 2.01 -1.93 10.28
N ARG A 103 1.46 -2.80 11.13
CA ARG A 103 0.10 -3.35 11.00
C ARG A 103 -0.77 -2.83 12.13
N ILE A 104 -1.96 -2.31 11.79
CA ILE A 104 -2.98 -1.91 12.77
C ILE A 104 -4.25 -2.73 12.52
N PRO A 105 -4.48 -3.83 13.26
CA PRO A 105 -5.68 -4.65 13.13
C PRO A 105 -6.91 -3.88 13.62
N LEU A 106 -7.95 -3.77 12.79
CA LEU A 106 -9.23 -3.14 13.14
C LEU A 106 -10.28 -4.18 13.51
N THR A 107 -10.31 -5.28 12.76
CA THR A 107 -11.13 -6.47 13.03
C THR A 107 -10.30 -7.72 12.71
N GLU A 108 -10.91 -8.90 12.78
CA GLU A 108 -10.27 -10.15 12.34
C GLU A 108 -9.91 -10.17 10.84
N SER A 109 -10.47 -9.28 10.04
CA SER A 109 -10.30 -9.26 8.57
C SER A 109 -9.93 -7.91 7.98
N THR A 110 -10.02 -6.81 8.76
CA THR A 110 -9.70 -5.47 8.28
C THR A 110 -8.56 -4.88 9.09
N TYR A 111 -7.64 -4.21 8.41
CA TYR A 111 -6.43 -3.68 9.01
C TYR A 111 -5.80 -2.59 8.13
N TYR A 112 -5.01 -1.73 8.76
CA TYR A 112 -4.06 -0.88 8.05
C TYR A 112 -2.70 -1.56 7.94
N LEU A 113 -2.04 -1.34 6.80
CA LEU A 113 -0.60 -1.51 6.65
C LEU A 113 0.02 -0.15 6.33
N ILE A 114 1.12 0.17 7.00
CA ILE A 114 1.88 1.40 6.78
C ILE A 114 3.28 0.98 6.34
N GLU A 115 3.72 1.49 5.19
CA GLU A 115 4.99 1.13 4.57
C GLU A 115 5.72 2.37 4.08
N ASN A 116 7.05 2.32 4.06
CA ASN A 116 7.89 3.40 3.53
C ASN A 116 8.51 2.97 2.20
N ARG A 117 8.19 3.68 1.13
CA ARG A 117 8.70 3.44 -0.23
C ARG A 117 9.74 4.50 -0.55
N GLN A 118 10.98 4.08 -0.79
CA GLN A 118 12.11 4.93 -1.17
C GLN A 118 12.66 4.46 -2.52
N PRO A 119 13.37 5.30 -3.30
CA PRO A 119 13.96 4.91 -4.59
C PRO A 119 15.15 3.96 -4.39
N LEU A 120 14.85 2.72 -3.99
CA LEU A 120 15.79 1.64 -3.69
C LEU A 120 15.28 0.36 -4.37
N GLY A 121 16.18 -0.42 -4.98
CA GLY A 121 15.80 -1.67 -5.63
C GLY A 121 14.74 -1.46 -6.73
N PHE A 122 13.63 -2.19 -6.67
CA PHE A 122 12.54 -2.08 -7.64
C PHE A 122 11.73 -0.79 -7.51
N ASP A 123 11.82 -0.10 -6.37
CA ASP A 123 11.11 1.14 -6.12
C ASP A 123 11.75 2.37 -6.78
N MET A 124 12.92 2.22 -7.43
CA MET A 124 13.56 3.31 -8.20
C MET A 124 12.67 3.87 -9.33
N TYR A 125 11.64 3.15 -9.73
CA TYR A 125 10.78 3.50 -10.86
C TYR A 125 9.36 3.92 -10.46
N LEU A 126 9.09 4.05 -9.16
CA LEU A 126 7.81 4.55 -8.66
C LEU A 126 7.59 6.02 -9.02
N PRO A 127 6.32 6.47 -9.11
CA PRO A 127 6.00 7.87 -9.39
C PRO A 127 6.42 8.84 -8.27
N GLY A 128 6.72 8.33 -7.07
CA GLY A 128 7.17 9.11 -5.93
C GLY A 128 7.78 8.24 -4.83
N SER A 129 8.01 8.86 -3.68
CA SER A 129 8.54 8.22 -2.47
C SER A 129 7.88 8.79 -1.22
N GLY A 130 7.85 8.03 -0.13
CA GLY A 130 7.28 8.46 1.14
C GLY A 130 6.59 7.31 1.86
N VAL A 131 5.71 7.66 2.79
CA VAL A 131 4.94 6.69 3.57
C VAL A 131 3.61 6.45 2.87
N LEU A 132 3.30 5.20 2.57
CA LEU A 132 2.00 4.76 2.09
C LEU A 132 1.19 4.16 3.23
N ILE A 133 -0.10 4.42 3.23
CA ILE A 133 -1.07 3.82 4.14
C ILE A 133 -2.06 3.03 3.31
N LEU A 134 -2.14 1.74 3.58
CA LEU A 134 -2.97 0.78 2.87
C LEU A 134 -4.09 0.34 3.82
N TYR A 135 -5.33 0.39 3.37
CA TYR A 135 -6.46 -0.26 4.04
C TYR A 135 -6.74 -1.60 3.37
N ALA A 136 -6.73 -2.68 4.14
CA ALA A 136 -6.99 -4.02 3.66
C ALA A 136 -8.28 -4.61 4.26
N ASP A 137 -8.96 -5.44 3.47
CA ASP A 137 -10.13 -6.22 3.86
C ASP A 137 -10.03 -7.64 3.26
N ASP A 138 -9.64 -8.60 4.11
CA ASP A 138 -9.39 -9.98 3.69
C ASP A 138 -10.67 -10.75 3.30
N ARG A 139 -11.87 -10.17 3.51
CA ARG A 139 -13.14 -10.77 3.06
C ARG A 139 -13.39 -10.52 1.57
N VAL A 140 -12.73 -9.52 0.99
CA VAL A 140 -12.90 -9.14 -0.42
C VAL A 140 -11.99 -9.99 -1.29
N GLY A 141 -12.55 -10.87 -2.12
CA GLY A 141 -11.76 -11.75 -2.99
C GLY A 141 -11.37 -11.15 -4.35
N GLU A 142 -12.02 -10.06 -4.75
CA GLU A 142 -11.90 -9.46 -6.08
C GLU A 142 -12.24 -7.97 -6.08
N CYS A 143 -11.64 -7.22 -7.01
CA CYS A 143 -11.88 -5.79 -7.15
C CYS A 143 -13.10 -5.52 -8.03
N ARG A 144 -14.30 -5.50 -7.43
CA ARG A 144 -15.55 -5.15 -8.11
C ARG A 144 -16.53 -4.49 -7.15
N HIS A 145 -17.57 -3.89 -7.68
CA HIS A 145 -18.60 -3.14 -6.95
C HIS A 145 -18.00 -2.09 -6.03
N GLY A 146 -16.90 -1.47 -6.47
CA GLY A 146 -16.13 -0.51 -5.68
C GLY A 146 -15.41 -1.11 -4.47
N GLN A 147 -15.34 -2.43 -4.33
CA GLN A 147 -14.58 -3.12 -3.28
C GLN A 147 -13.20 -3.52 -3.81
N ALA A 148 -12.22 -3.63 -2.90
CA ALA A 148 -10.91 -4.21 -3.20
C ALA A 148 -10.34 -4.80 -1.91
N PRO A 149 -9.53 -5.89 -1.99
CA PRO A 149 -8.89 -6.47 -0.81
C PRO A 149 -7.85 -5.56 -0.18
N VAL A 150 -7.32 -4.61 -0.93
CA VAL A 150 -6.43 -3.56 -0.44
C VAL A 150 -6.60 -2.30 -1.28
N LYS A 151 -6.56 -1.13 -0.63
CA LYS A 151 -6.59 0.20 -1.24
C LYS A 151 -5.59 1.13 -0.57
N LEU A 152 -5.00 2.04 -1.34
CA LEU A 152 -4.26 3.17 -0.78
C LEU A 152 -5.21 4.21 -0.20
N VAL A 153 -4.81 4.75 0.95
CA VAL A 153 -5.28 6.05 1.42
C VAL A 153 -4.49 7.11 0.65
N ASP A 154 -5.19 7.94 -0.10
CA ASP A 154 -4.57 8.94 -0.96
C ASP A 154 -4.26 10.23 -0.19
N ALA A 155 -2.97 10.52 0.02
CA ALA A 155 -2.53 11.79 0.59
C ALA A 155 -2.89 13.00 -0.29
N ASP A 156 -3.06 12.79 -1.60
CA ASP A 156 -3.34 13.85 -2.57
C ASP A 156 -4.30 13.41 -3.70
N PRO A 157 -5.61 13.45 -3.43
CA PRO A 157 -6.64 13.10 -4.42
C PRO A 157 -6.66 13.96 -5.69
N SER A 158 -5.92 15.09 -5.72
CA SER A 158 -5.81 15.90 -6.93
C SER A 158 -4.85 15.30 -7.97
N ALA A 159 -4.00 14.35 -7.57
CA ALA A 159 -3.12 13.63 -8.46
C ALA A 159 -3.87 12.43 -9.08
N PRO A 160 -3.82 12.26 -10.41
CA PRO A 160 -4.41 11.09 -11.03
C PRO A 160 -3.68 9.81 -10.60
N ARG A 161 -4.39 8.68 -10.61
CA ARG A 161 -3.80 7.32 -10.51
C ARG A 161 -2.90 7.12 -9.29
N LEU A 162 -3.19 7.84 -8.18
CA LEU A 162 -2.46 7.73 -6.92
C LEU A 162 -0.98 8.12 -7.02
N GLU A 163 -0.56 8.87 -8.05
CA GLU A 163 0.85 9.22 -8.28
C GLU A 163 1.48 10.00 -7.12
N ARG A 164 0.67 10.74 -6.34
CA ARG A 164 1.08 11.48 -5.13
C ARG A 164 0.40 10.99 -3.85
N ALA A 165 0.07 9.69 -3.79
CA ALA A 165 -0.59 9.09 -2.62
C ALA A 165 0.30 8.97 -1.38
N ALA A 166 1.62 9.12 -1.52
CA ALA A 166 2.55 9.05 -0.40
C ALA A 166 2.49 10.30 0.49
N PHE A 167 2.42 10.05 1.80
CA PHE A 167 2.58 11.04 2.85
C PHE A 167 4.08 11.31 3.06
N ASP A 168 4.45 12.54 3.40
CA ASP A 168 5.82 12.95 3.68
C ASP A 168 5.90 13.88 4.90
N ALA A 169 7.06 13.95 5.57
CA ALA A 169 7.27 14.81 6.72
C ALA A 169 7.11 16.31 6.37
N GLY A 170 7.49 16.71 5.15
CA GLY A 170 7.41 18.10 4.69
C GLY A 170 6.05 18.53 4.16
N SER A 171 5.15 17.58 3.85
CA SER A 171 3.82 17.89 3.33
C SER A 171 2.87 16.72 3.50
N ARG A 172 1.62 16.99 3.90
CA ARG A 172 0.58 15.95 4.10
C ARG A 172 1.13 14.85 4.99
N ASN A 173 1.52 15.24 6.18
CA ASN A 173 2.22 14.37 7.12
C ASN A 173 1.27 13.61 8.05
N THR A 174 -0.04 13.83 7.97
CA THR A 174 -1.00 13.29 8.93
C THR A 174 -2.15 12.57 8.24
N PHE A 175 -2.43 11.35 8.69
CA PHE A 175 -3.64 10.60 8.40
C PHE A 175 -4.45 10.42 9.68
N VAL A 176 -5.77 10.57 9.59
CA VAL A 176 -6.70 10.39 10.72
C VAL A 176 -7.91 9.58 10.27
N ASP A 177 -8.18 8.51 11.00
CA ASP A 177 -9.44 7.78 11.01
C ASP A 177 -9.99 7.74 12.44
N ALA A 178 -10.87 8.70 12.74
CA ALA A 178 -11.48 8.82 14.06
C ALA A 178 -12.45 7.68 14.39
N LYS A 179 -13.07 7.06 13.38
CA LYS A 179 -14.00 5.94 13.59
C LYS A 179 -13.27 4.71 14.11
N ASN A 180 -12.06 4.49 13.61
CA ASN A 180 -11.22 3.36 13.97
C ASN A 180 -10.16 3.69 15.04
N ASN A 181 -10.18 4.91 15.59
CA ASN A 181 -9.21 5.39 16.59
C ASN A 181 -7.75 5.27 16.11
N VAL A 182 -7.49 5.66 14.86
CA VAL A 182 -6.16 5.61 14.24
C VAL A 182 -5.74 7.01 13.78
N LYS A 183 -4.57 7.43 14.23
CA LYS A 183 -3.83 8.56 13.68
C LYS A 183 -2.41 8.13 13.38
N VAL A 184 -1.90 8.55 12.24
CA VAL A 184 -0.51 8.37 11.81
C VAL A 184 0.02 9.75 11.47
N GLU A 185 1.02 10.21 12.21
CA GLU A 185 1.70 11.48 12.01
C GLU A 185 3.17 11.22 11.68
N ILE A 186 3.64 11.73 10.54
CA ILE A 186 5.04 11.70 10.14
C ILE A 186 5.74 12.89 10.78
N LEU A 187 6.64 12.61 11.71
CA LEU A 187 7.36 13.64 12.47
C LEU A 187 8.56 14.17 11.69
N GLU A 188 9.38 13.25 11.18
CA GLU A 188 10.62 13.60 10.47
C GLU A 188 11.06 12.48 9.53
N LYS A 189 11.90 12.85 8.55
CA LYS A 189 12.67 11.94 7.71
C LYS A 189 14.09 11.84 8.24
N ALA A 190 14.53 10.63 8.57
CA ALA A 190 15.88 10.33 9.06
C ALA A 190 16.60 9.43 8.04
N GLY A 191 17.35 10.04 7.12
CA GLY A 191 17.92 9.34 5.98
C GLY A 191 16.83 8.80 5.05
N GLY A 192 16.82 7.49 4.80
CA GLY A 192 15.75 6.81 4.06
C GLY A 192 14.52 6.45 4.92
N SER A 193 14.61 6.58 6.24
CA SER A 193 13.57 6.16 7.18
C SER A 193 12.67 7.33 7.59
N PHE A 194 11.48 7.04 8.12
CA PHE A 194 10.59 8.04 8.71
C PHE A 194 10.30 7.73 10.18
N ARG A 195 10.34 8.76 11.03
CA ARG A 195 9.83 8.64 12.39
C ARG A 195 8.35 8.98 12.41
N LEU A 196 7.54 8.01 12.82
CA LEU A 196 6.09 8.12 12.88
C LEU A 196 5.62 8.16 14.33
N ARG A 197 4.62 8.98 14.60
CA ARG A 197 3.80 8.89 15.81
C ARG A 197 2.45 8.28 15.45
N LEU A 198 2.11 7.20 16.14
CA LEU A 198 0.83 6.51 16.01
C LEU A 198 0.06 6.64 17.31
N GLY A 199 -1.27 6.67 17.22
CA GLY A 199 -2.13 6.76 18.39
C GLY A 199 -3.58 7.11 18.05
N PRO A 200 -4.35 7.59 19.03
CA PRO A 200 -5.67 8.14 18.79
C PRO A 200 -5.59 9.49 18.04
N PRO A 201 -6.68 9.92 17.37
CA PRO A 201 -6.82 11.25 16.75
C PRO A 201 -6.42 12.44 17.63
#